data_AF-A0AAV5FPH2-F1
#
_entry.id   AF-A0AAV5FPH2-F1
#
_cell.length_a   1.000
_cell.length_b   1.000
_cell.length_c   1.000
_cell.angle_alpha   90.00
_cell.angle_beta   90.00
_cell.angle_gamma   90.00
#
_symmetry.space_group_name_H-M   'P 1'
#
loop_
_entity.id
_entity.type
_entity.pdbx_description
1 polymer ?
#
loop_
_entity_poly.entity_id
_entity_poly.type
_entity_poly.pdbx_seq_one_letter_code
_entity_poly.pdbx_strand_id
1 'polypeptide(L)'
;MQFSGNDRSLKCPLDMEQLSATNANEGATNGDASAAYATMPYDGAAFPPASQGVPTFPFNPAPVSEQHLTAFQQAQQLHQQQQQYQHDQLQEFWADQRAEIEQTTDFKFHSLPLARIKKIMKADEDVKMIAGEAPVVFAKACEMFILELTLRAWLQTEGTKRRTLQRNDVVAAIIRNDMFDFLVDIIPPEELKGMAW
;
A
#
# COMPACT_ATOMS: atom_id res chain seq x y z
N MET A 1 -1.92 -43.77 17.82
CA MET A 1 -1.21 -42.50 18.08
C MET A 1 -1.88 -41.43 17.25
N GLN A 2 -2.54 -40.48 17.91
CA GLN A 2 -3.23 -39.35 17.29
C GLN A 2 -2.18 -38.36 16.76
N PHE A 3 -2.30 -37.97 15.48
CA PHE A 3 -1.59 -36.80 14.95
C PHE A 3 -2.44 -35.57 15.29
N SER A 4 -2.03 -34.87 16.35
CA SER A 4 -2.43 -33.50 16.62
C SER A 4 -1.33 -32.61 16.07
N GLY A 5 -1.64 -31.83 15.04
CA GLY A 5 -0.68 -30.99 14.33
C GLY A 5 -1.35 -29.71 13.86
N ASN A 6 -1.51 -28.79 14.81
CA ASN A 6 -1.76 -27.35 14.69
C ASN A 6 -2.02 -26.83 13.27
N ASP A 7 -3.31 -26.79 12.91
CA ASP A 7 -3.85 -25.92 11.88
C ASP A 7 -3.75 -24.48 12.41
N ARG A 8 -2.67 -23.77 12.07
CA ARG A 8 -2.54 -22.32 12.34
C ARG A 8 -3.35 -21.58 11.26
N SER A 9 -4.65 -21.80 11.32
CA SER A 9 -5.65 -21.07 10.56
C SER A 9 -5.48 -19.59 10.92
N LEU A 10 -5.12 -18.79 9.92
CA LEU A 10 -5.20 -17.34 9.95
C LEU A 10 -6.62 -16.97 10.41
N LYS A 11 -6.72 -16.66 11.69
CA LYS A 11 -7.99 -16.37 12.33
C LYS A 11 -8.34 -14.95 11.92
N CYS A 12 -9.06 -14.80 10.81
CA CYS A 12 -9.67 -13.53 10.41
C CYS A 12 -10.56 -13.04 11.55
N PRO A 13 -10.32 -11.88 12.15
CA PRO A 13 -11.32 -11.19 12.93
C PRO A 13 -11.83 -10.05 12.07
N LEU A 14 -13.06 -10.16 11.55
CA LEU A 14 -13.99 -9.06 11.26
C LEU A 14 -15.18 -9.61 10.46
N ASP A 15 -16.13 -10.18 11.20
CA ASP A 15 -17.52 -10.20 10.76
C ASP A 15 -18.01 -8.74 10.70
N MET A 16 -18.12 -8.19 9.49
CA MET A 16 -18.82 -6.93 9.26
C MET A 16 -19.89 -7.14 8.18
N GLU A 17 -20.84 -8.02 8.50
CA GLU A 17 -22.19 -7.97 7.96
C GLU A 17 -23.05 -7.16 8.94
N GLN A 18 -23.46 -5.95 8.55
CA GLN A 18 -24.86 -5.48 8.58
C GLN A 18 -25.01 -3.96 8.38
N LEU A 19 -26.10 -3.64 7.66
CA LEU A 19 -26.78 -2.36 7.41
C LEU A 19 -26.35 -1.60 6.15
N SER A 20 -27.20 -1.34 5.14
CA SER A 20 -28.54 -1.78 4.72
C SER A 20 -28.84 -1.09 3.39
N ALA A 21 -29.58 -1.75 2.51
CA ALA A 21 -30.10 -1.21 1.25
C ALA A 21 -31.25 -0.19 1.45
N THR A 22 -31.36 0.82 0.56
CA THR A 22 -32.56 1.48 -0.04
C THR A 22 -32.09 2.80 -0.68
N ASN A 23 -32.44 3.22 -1.90
CA ASN A 23 -33.72 3.18 -2.60
C ASN A 23 -33.56 3.12 -4.12
N ALA A 24 -34.59 2.56 -4.75
CA ALA A 24 -34.95 2.74 -6.14
C ALA A 24 -35.42 4.17 -6.42
N ASN A 25 -35.18 4.68 -7.65
CA ASN A 25 -36.27 5.29 -8.41
C ASN A 25 -36.00 5.26 -9.92
N GLU A 26 -37.08 4.95 -10.64
CA GLU A 26 -37.33 4.94 -12.08
C GLU A 26 -37.10 6.37 -12.66
N GLY A 27 -36.73 6.66 -13.90
CA GLY A 27 -37.09 6.11 -15.20
C GLY A 27 -37.58 7.30 -16.07
N ALA A 28 -36.88 7.66 -17.15
CA ALA A 28 -37.44 8.50 -18.22
C ALA A 28 -36.61 8.38 -19.51
N THR A 29 -37.32 8.10 -20.59
CA THR A 29 -36.88 7.78 -21.94
C THR A 29 -36.74 9.00 -22.85
N ASN A 30 -36.02 8.78 -23.96
CA ASN A 30 -36.16 9.36 -25.32
C ASN A 30 -35.10 10.35 -25.78
N GLY A 31 -34.57 10.08 -26.98
CA GLY A 31 -34.32 11.13 -27.99
C GLY A 31 -32.96 11.06 -28.67
N ASP A 32 -32.92 10.42 -29.84
CA ASP A 32 -31.85 10.54 -30.84
C ASP A 32 -31.56 12.00 -31.21
N ALA A 33 -30.28 12.34 -31.35
CA ALA A 33 -29.80 13.22 -32.44
C ALA A 33 -28.27 13.20 -32.51
N SER A 34 -27.75 12.60 -33.57
CA SER A 34 -26.43 12.90 -34.13
C SER A 34 -26.44 14.31 -34.73
N ALA A 35 -25.37 15.08 -34.57
CA ALA A 35 -24.74 15.87 -35.65
C ALA A 35 -23.62 16.79 -35.14
N ALA A 36 -22.51 16.70 -35.89
CA ALA A 36 -21.68 17.82 -36.35
C ALA A 36 -20.85 18.61 -35.33
N TYR A 37 -19.57 18.26 -35.27
CA TYR A 37 -18.51 19.25 -35.13
C TYR A 37 -18.55 20.19 -36.34
N ALA A 38 -19.01 21.43 -36.13
CA ALA A 38 -18.87 22.51 -37.09
C ALA A 38 -17.86 23.52 -36.56
N THR A 39 -16.71 23.55 -37.21
CA THR A 39 -15.71 24.62 -37.20
C THR A 39 -16.37 25.94 -37.59
N MET A 40 -16.19 27.00 -36.79
CA MET A 40 -16.57 28.36 -37.17
C MET A 40 -15.31 29.19 -37.48
N PRO A 41 -15.32 30.07 -38.50
CA PRO A 41 -14.19 30.91 -38.86
C PRO A 41 -14.09 32.11 -37.92
N TYR A 42 -12.85 32.49 -37.60
CA TYR A 42 -12.53 33.77 -36.97
C TYR A 42 -12.66 34.87 -38.04
N ASP A 43 -13.63 35.77 -37.86
CA ASP A 43 -13.65 37.03 -38.58
C ASP A 43 -13.90 38.17 -37.59
N GLY A 44 -13.12 39.24 -37.77
CA GLY A 44 -12.96 40.32 -36.80
C GLY A 44 -14.18 41.22 -36.72
N ALA A 45 -14.71 41.41 -35.52
CA ALA A 45 -15.63 42.50 -35.21
C ALA A 45 -15.27 43.12 -33.86
N ALA A 46 -15.21 44.45 -33.87
CA ALA A 46 -14.73 45.33 -32.81
C ALA A 46 -15.42 45.14 -31.45
N PHE A 47 -14.64 45.31 -30.39
CA PHE A 47 -15.13 45.46 -29.01
C PHE A 47 -16.05 46.69 -28.89
N PRO A 48 -17.30 46.55 -28.41
CA PRO A 48 -18.02 47.65 -27.78
C PRO A 48 -17.56 47.80 -26.32
N PRO A 49 -17.51 49.02 -25.75
CA PRO A 49 -17.18 49.21 -24.34
C PRO A 49 -18.30 48.65 -23.47
N ALA A 50 -17.91 47.86 -22.47
CA ALA A 50 -18.79 47.25 -21.50
C ALA A 50 -19.56 48.29 -20.68
N SER A 51 -20.88 48.38 -20.89
CA SER A 51 -21.81 48.87 -19.88
C SER A 51 -22.26 47.71 -19.00
N GLN A 52 -22.02 47.90 -17.72
CA GLN A 52 -22.03 46.93 -16.63
C GLN A 52 -23.41 46.30 -16.42
N GLY A 53 -23.40 44.98 -16.23
CA GLY A 53 -24.56 44.17 -15.85
C GLY A 53 -24.09 42.76 -15.56
N VAL A 54 -23.18 42.60 -14.60
CA VAL A 54 -22.74 41.28 -14.15
C VAL A 54 -23.94 40.63 -13.44
N PRO A 55 -24.44 39.47 -13.87
CA PRO A 55 -25.37 38.71 -13.03
C PRO A 55 -24.59 38.31 -11.78
N THR A 56 -24.85 39.00 -10.68
CA THR A 56 -24.39 38.60 -9.35
C THR A 56 -25.12 37.31 -9.01
N PHE A 57 -24.48 36.18 -9.29
CA PHE A 57 -24.85 34.94 -8.63
C PHE A 57 -24.70 35.16 -7.12
N PRO A 58 -25.74 34.91 -6.31
CA PRO A 58 -25.56 34.97 -4.86
C PRO A 58 -24.51 33.93 -4.49
N PHE A 59 -23.34 34.40 -4.08
CA PHE A 59 -22.38 33.60 -3.35
C PHE A 59 -23.08 33.21 -2.06
N ASN A 60 -23.63 32.00 -2.02
CA ASN A 60 -24.19 31.42 -0.81
C ASN A 60 -23.01 30.83 -0.02
N PRO A 61 -22.52 31.45 1.07
CA PRO A 61 -21.63 30.77 1.99
C PRO A 61 -22.49 29.75 2.74
N ALA A 62 -22.73 28.59 2.12
CA ALA A 62 -23.38 27.49 2.82
C ALA A 62 -22.53 27.19 4.06
N PRO A 63 -23.11 27.17 5.28
CA PRO A 63 -22.40 26.66 6.44
C PRO A 63 -22.01 25.22 6.11
N VAL A 64 -20.74 24.89 6.29
CA VAL A 64 -20.26 23.50 6.20
C VAL A 64 -21.16 22.68 7.13
N SER A 65 -22.03 21.86 6.56
CA SER A 65 -23.02 21.11 7.33
C SER A 65 -22.29 20.23 8.32
N GLU A 66 -22.74 20.21 9.59
CA GLU A 66 -22.12 19.43 10.69
C GLU A 66 -21.91 17.95 10.32
N GLN A 67 -22.74 17.42 9.44
CA GLN A 67 -22.61 16.07 8.87
C GLN A 67 -21.29 15.86 8.12
N HIS A 68 -20.83 16.84 7.33
CA HIS A 68 -19.59 16.72 6.56
C HIS A 68 -18.36 16.75 7.47
N LEU A 69 -18.40 17.58 8.54
CA LEU A 69 -17.35 17.64 9.55
C LEU A 69 -17.24 16.30 10.33
N THR A 70 -18.39 15.69 10.65
CA THR A 70 -18.44 14.41 11.38
C THR A 70 -17.91 13.25 10.52
N ALA A 71 -18.28 13.19 9.24
CA ALA A 71 -17.82 12.16 8.32
C ALA A 71 -16.29 12.20 8.11
N PHE A 72 -15.72 13.41 7.99
CA PHE A 72 -14.27 13.58 7.90
C PHE A 72 -13.55 13.09 9.15
N GLN A 73 -14.07 13.44 10.34
CA GLN A 73 -13.51 12.99 11.61
C GLN A 73 -13.57 11.47 11.76
N GLN A 74 -14.66 10.83 11.34
CA GLN A 74 -14.80 9.38 11.37
C GLN A 74 -13.81 8.68 10.42
N ALA A 75 -13.62 9.21 9.20
CA ALA A 75 -12.65 8.66 8.25
C ALA A 75 -11.21 8.74 8.78
N GLN A 76 -10.86 9.86 9.45
CA GLN A 76 -9.56 10.03 10.07
C GLN A 76 -9.31 9.01 11.19
N GLN A 77 -10.32 8.72 12.00
CA GLN A 77 -10.22 7.76 13.09
C GLN A 77 -10.01 6.33 12.58
N LEU A 78 -10.71 5.92 11.51
CA LEU A 78 -10.51 4.61 10.87
C LEU A 78 -9.11 4.45 10.29
N HIS A 79 -8.58 5.49 9.64
CA HIS A 79 -7.21 5.47 9.13
C HIS A 79 -6.18 5.30 10.24
N GLN A 80 -6.36 6.01 11.36
CA GLN A 80 -5.45 5.90 12.50
C GLN A 80 -5.48 4.51 13.14
N GLN A 81 -6.66 3.91 13.28
CA GLN A 81 -6.80 2.54 13.77
C GLN A 81 -6.10 1.53 12.84
N GLN A 82 -6.21 1.71 11.52
CA GLN A 82 -5.54 0.84 10.55
C GLN A 82 -4.01 0.92 10.67
N GLN A 83 -3.45 2.12 10.86
CA GLN A 83 -2.01 2.26 11.06
C GLN A 83 -1.54 1.61 12.36
N GLN A 84 -2.31 1.74 13.45
CA GLN A 84 -2.01 1.08 14.71
C GLN A 84 -2.00 -0.45 14.56
N TYR A 85 -3.00 -1.01 13.88
CA TYR A 85 -3.03 -2.44 13.59
C TYR A 85 -1.78 -2.93 12.86
N GLN A 86 -1.32 -2.19 11.83
CA GLN A 86 -0.08 -2.53 11.13
C GLN A 86 1.15 -2.48 12.05
N HIS A 87 1.22 -1.50 12.94
CA HIS A 87 2.30 -1.37 13.90
C HIS A 87 2.30 -2.54 14.90
N ASP A 88 1.14 -2.91 15.43
CA ASP A 88 0.99 -4.00 16.40
C ASP A 88 1.39 -5.35 15.79
N GLN A 89 0.95 -5.63 14.55
CA GLN A 89 1.36 -6.85 13.82
C GLN A 89 2.88 -6.93 13.62
N LEU A 90 3.53 -5.80 13.32
CA LEU A 90 4.99 -5.73 13.21
C LEU A 90 5.68 -5.92 14.57
N GLN A 91 5.15 -5.33 15.64
CA GLN A 91 5.71 -5.50 16.98
C GLN A 91 5.66 -6.94 17.45
N GLU A 92 4.51 -7.61 17.26
CA GLU A 92 4.33 -9.02 17.60
C GLU A 92 5.32 -9.89 16.81
N PHE A 93 5.41 -9.70 15.49
CA PHE A 93 6.39 -10.39 14.65
C PHE A 93 7.82 -10.21 15.18
N TRP A 94 8.22 -8.98 15.48
CA TRP A 94 9.58 -8.70 15.96
C TRP A 94 9.84 -9.22 17.38
N ALA A 95 8.82 -9.30 18.23
CA ALA A 95 8.94 -9.93 19.55
C ALA A 95 9.20 -11.44 19.41
N ASP A 96 8.44 -12.11 18.56
CA ASP A 96 8.60 -13.53 18.27
C ASP A 96 9.97 -13.84 17.65
N GLN A 97 10.39 -13.05 16.66
CA GLN A 97 11.70 -13.24 16.02
C GLN A 97 12.87 -13.04 16.99
N ARG A 98 12.78 -12.06 17.91
CA ARG A 98 13.82 -11.90 18.95
C ARG A 98 13.87 -13.09 19.90
N ALA A 99 12.72 -13.57 20.36
CA ALA A 99 12.65 -14.73 21.23
C ALA A 99 13.19 -16.01 20.55
N GLU A 100 12.94 -16.17 19.24
CA GLU A 100 13.48 -17.27 18.43
C GLU A 100 15.02 -17.19 18.33
N ILE A 101 15.57 -16.01 18.09
CA ILE A 101 17.02 -15.80 18.00
C ILE A 101 17.70 -16.11 19.33
N GLU A 102 17.14 -15.67 20.46
CA GLU A 102 17.67 -15.95 21.80
C GLU A 102 17.71 -17.45 22.14
N GLN A 103 16.75 -18.22 21.60
CA GLN A 103 16.67 -19.67 21.79
C GLN A 103 17.52 -20.47 20.80
N THR A 104 18.01 -19.85 19.73
CA THR A 104 18.74 -20.54 18.67
C THR A 104 20.17 -20.86 19.12
N THR A 105 20.47 -22.15 19.32
CA THR A 105 21.81 -22.61 19.73
C THR A 105 22.56 -23.38 18.63
N ASP A 106 21.88 -23.82 17.57
CA ASP A 106 22.49 -24.60 16.47
C ASP A 106 22.53 -23.80 15.17
N PHE A 107 23.75 -23.49 14.71
CA PHE A 107 24.03 -22.75 13.48
C PHE A 107 24.41 -23.68 12.32
N LYS A 108 24.02 -24.95 12.35
CA LYS A 108 24.34 -25.89 11.26
C LYS A 108 23.30 -25.88 10.16
N PHE A 109 22.04 -25.62 10.50
CA PHE A 109 20.92 -25.68 9.58
C PHE A 109 20.42 -24.26 9.28
N HIS A 110 20.63 -23.82 8.03
CA HIS A 110 20.20 -22.51 7.56
C HIS A 110 19.18 -22.68 6.44
N SER A 111 18.15 -21.84 6.43
CA SER A 111 17.15 -21.77 5.35
C SER A 111 17.78 -21.35 4.00
N LEU A 112 18.93 -20.65 4.04
CA LEU A 112 19.64 -20.14 2.87
C LEU A 112 21.06 -20.74 2.74
N PRO A 113 21.49 -21.11 1.53
CA PRO A 113 22.80 -21.74 1.32
C PRO A 113 23.96 -20.73 1.50
N LEU A 114 24.81 -20.96 2.50
CA LEU A 114 25.95 -20.09 2.84
C LEU A 114 26.90 -19.83 1.66
N ALA A 115 27.13 -20.84 0.81
CA ALA A 115 27.98 -20.69 -0.37
C ALA A 115 27.43 -19.66 -1.37
N ARG A 116 26.09 -19.58 -1.52
CA ARG A 116 25.44 -18.60 -2.40
C ARG A 116 25.51 -17.20 -1.81
N ILE A 117 25.29 -17.07 -0.50
CA ILE A 117 25.44 -15.81 0.23
C ILE A 117 26.86 -15.28 0.05
N LYS A 118 27.88 -16.12 0.32
CA LYS A 118 29.29 -15.75 0.13
C LYS A 118 29.60 -15.34 -1.31
N LYS A 119 28.99 -15.99 -2.30
CA LYS A 119 29.17 -15.63 -3.73
C LYS A 119 28.57 -14.25 -4.05
N ILE A 120 27.41 -13.91 -3.49
CA ILE A 120 26.79 -12.59 -3.66
C ILE A 120 27.65 -11.51 -2.99
N MET A 121 28.12 -11.75 -1.76
CA MET A 121 29.02 -10.82 -1.06
C MET A 121 30.34 -10.58 -1.83
N LYS A 122 30.80 -11.58 -2.59
CA LYS A 122 32.00 -11.51 -3.44
C LYS A 122 31.75 -10.99 -4.86
N ALA A 123 30.51 -10.62 -5.19
CA ALA A 123 30.22 -10.00 -6.48
C ALA A 123 30.80 -8.58 -6.55
N ASP A 124 31.03 -7.95 -5.40
CA ASP A 124 31.79 -6.72 -5.26
C ASP A 124 33.30 -7.03 -5.34
N GLU A 125 33.99 -6.43 -6.32
CA GLU A 125 35.41 -6.66 -6.59
C GLU A 125 36.33 -6.17 -5.45
N ASP A 126 35.87 -5.20 -4.66
CA ASP A 126 36.64 -4.65 -3.55
C ASP A 126 36.63 -5.57 -2.31
N VAL A 127 35.75 -6.57 -2.27
CA VAL A 127 35.63 -7.52 -1.15
C VAL A 127 36.65 -8.65 -1.28
N LYS A 128 37.80 -8.54 -0.60
CA LYS A 128 38.89 -9.54 -0.65
C LYS A 128 38.74 -10.73 0.29
N MET A 129 38.33 -10.53 1.54
CA MET A 129 38.18 -11.59 2.53
C MET A 129 36.83 -11.43 3.23
N ILE A 130 36.21 -12.55 3.59
CA ILE A 130 34.93 -12.58 4.33
C ILE A 130 35.13 -13.52 5.51
N ALA A 131 34.87 -13.02 6.72
CA ALA A 131 34.92 -13.82 7.94
C ALA A 131 33.93 -14.99 7.87
N GLY A 132 34.27 -16.12 8.49
CA GLY A 132 33.43 -17.32 8.46
C GLY A 132 32.03 -17.12 9.07
N GLU A 133 31.92 -16.20 10.03
CA GLU A 133 30.67 -15.85 10.71
C GLU A 133 29.74 -14.97 9.88
N ALA A 134 30.26 -14.18 8.94
CA ALA A 134 29.45 -13.21 8.22
C ALA A 134 28.36 -13.88 7.35
N PRO A 135 28.63 -14.94 6.55
CA PRO A 135 27.57 -15.66 5.84
C PRO A 135 26.50 -16.27 6.74
N VAL A 136 26.87 -16.69 7.97
CA VAL A 136 25.94 -17.26 8.96
C VAL A 136 24.97 -16.17 9.45
N VAL A 137 25.50 -15.00 9.81
CA VAL A 137 24.67 -13.84 10.21
C VAL A 137 23.78 -13.39 9.06
N PHE A 138 24.31 -13.29 7.84
CA PHE A 138 23.53 -12.95 6.66
C PHE A 138 22.42 -13.96 6.37
N ALA A 139 22.63 -15.26 6.61
CA ALA A 139 21.57 -16.24 6.41
C ALA A 139 20.36 -15.95 7.30
N LYS A 140 20.57 -15.63 8.59
CA LYS A 140 19.48 -15.28 9.50
C LYS A 140 18.90 -13.90 9.20
N ALA A 141 19.75 -12.91 8.92
CA ALA A 141 19.30 -11.56 8.59
C ALA A 141 18.44 -11.55 7.31
N CYS A 142 18.83 -12.29 6.27
CA CYS A 142 18.04 -12.42 5.05
C CYS A 142 16.72 -13.15 5.26
N GLU A 143 16.69 -14.16 6.13
CA GLU A 143 15.43 -14.82 6.52
C GLU A 143 14.46 -13.82 7.16
N MET A 144 14.92 -13.06 8.16
CA MET A 144 14.12 -12.04 8.83
C MET A 144 13.70 -10.91 7.88
N PHE A 145 14.60 -10.46 7.01
CA PHE A 145 14.33 -9.44 6.01
C PHE A 145 13.22 -9.87 5.04
N ILE A 146 13.28 -11.10 4.53
CA ILE A 146 12.24 -11.63 3.63
C ILE A 146 10.90 -11.71 4.36
N LEU A 147 10.88 -12.21 5.60
CA LEU A 147 9.66 -12.31 6.41
C LEU A 147 9.04 -10.93 6.67
N GLU A 148 9.83 -9.95 7.10
CA GLU A 148 9.34 -8.61 7.40
C GLU A 148 8.82 -7.90 6.14
N LEU A 149 9.58 -7.93 5.04
CA LEU A 149 9.17 -7.31 3.78
C LEU A 149 7.86 -7.95 3.26
N THR A 150 7.75 -9.29 3.38
CA THR A 150 6.55 -10.02 2.99
C THR A 150 5.36 -9.65 3.88
N LEU A 151 5.54 -9.54 5.20
CA LEU A 151 4.48 -9.12 6.12
C LEU A 151 4.00 -7.70 5.80
N ARG A 152 4.91 -6.75 5.59
CA ARG A 152 4.57 -5.37 5.25
C ARG A 152 3.82 -5.27 3.92
N ALA A 153 4.23 -6.05 2.92
CA ALA A 153 3.53 -6.14 1.64
C ALA A 153 2.15 -6.80 1.81
N TRP A 154 2.06 -7.86 2.61
CA TRP A 154 0.79 -8.54 2.90
C TRP A 154 -0.24 -7.62 3.55
N LEU A 155 0.18 -6.76 4.49
CA LEU A 155 -0.71 -5.75 5.10
C LEU A 155 -1.30 -4.78 4.05
N GLN A 156 -0.62 -4.56 2.92
CA GLN A 156 -1.17 -3.78 1.79
C GLN A 156 -2.17 -4.58 0.98
N THR A 157 -1.88 -5.85 0.74
CA THR A 157 -2.82 -6.78 0.09
C THR A 157 -4.14 -6.84 0.87
N GLU A 158 -4.07 -7.03 2.18
CA GLU A 158 -5.25 -7.06 3.07
C GLU A 158 -5.99 -5.73 3.11
N GLY A 159 -5.28 -4.60 3.16
CA GLY A 159 -5.88 -3.27 3.12
C GLY A 159 -6.73 -3.01 1.86
N THR A 160 -6.39 -3.67 0.74
CA THR A 160 -7.16 -3.63 -0.51
C THR A 160 -8.18 -4.77 -0.65
N LYS A 161 -8.42 -5.53 0.42
CA LYS A 161 -9.33 -6.69 0.48
C LYS A 161 -8.99 -7.80 -0.51
N ARG A 162 -7.71 -7.89 -0.92
CA ARG A 162 -7.21 -8.96 -1.77
C ARG A 162 -6.64 -10.08 -0.90
N ARG A 163 -6.53 -11.28 -1.48
CA ARG A 163 -5.89 -12.46 -0.86
C ARG A 163 -4.69 -12.98 -1.66
N THR A 164 -4.29 -12.24 -2.68
CA THR A 164 -3.17 -12.56 -3.56
C THR A 164 -2.17 -11.41 -3.48
N LEU A 165 -0.99 -11.70 -2.94
CA LEU A 165 0.13 -10.78 -2.87
C LEU A 165 0.60 -10.42 -4.28
N GLN A 166 0.69 -9.13 -4.58
CA GLN A 166 1.11 -8.63 -5.89
C GLN A 166 2.41 -7.83 -5.78
N ARG A 167 3.08 -7.66 -6.92
CA ARG A 167 4.30 -6.84 -7.00
C ARG A 167 4.08 -5.42 -6.48
N ASN A 168 2.93 -4.82 -6.80
CA ASN A 168 2.57 -3.48 -6.34
C ASN A 168 2.48 -3.37 -4.80
N ASP A 169 2.15 -4.46 -4.11
CA ASP A 169 2.11 -4.46 -2.65
C ASP A 169 3.52 -4.35 -2.05
N VAL A 170 4.50 -5.02 -2.68
CA VAL A 170 5.91 -4.97 -2.28
C VAL A 170 6.48 -3.58 -2.54
N VAL A 171 6.24 -3.01 -3.71
CA VAL A 171 6.72 -1.65 -4.04
C VAL A 171 6.08 -0.62 -3.09
N ALA A 172 4.79 -0.75 -2.79
CA ALA A 172 4.12 0.13 -1.84
C ALA A 172 4.62 -0.03 -0.39
N ALA A 173 5.09 -1.22 -0.01
CA ALA A 173 5.73 -1.47 1.29
C ALA A 173 7.13 -0.84 1.36
N ILE A 174 7.88 -0.87 0.26
CA ILE A 174 9.22 -0.25 0.15
C ILE A 174 9.10 1.27 0.26
N ILE A 175 8.24 1.90 -0.54
CA ILE A 175 8.09 3.37 -0.57
C ILE A 175 7.63 3.95 0.78
N ARG A 176 6.86 3.19 1.57
CA ARG A 176 6.35 3.66 2.87
C ARG A 176 7.34 3.54 4.03
N ASN A 177 8.49 2.91 3.82
CA ASN A 177 9.46 2.66 4.87
C ASN A 177 10.87 3.00 4.40
N ASP A 178 11.43 4.07 4.94
CA ASP A 178 12.77 4.59 4.61
C ASP A 178 13.90 3.57 4.84
N MET A 179 13.72 2.63 5.76
CA MET A 179 14.64 1.50 5.96
C MET A 179 14.84 0.65 4.68
N PHE A 180 13.90 0.69 3.74
CA PHE A 180 13.97 -0.01 2.46
C PHE A 180 14.41 0.87 1.28
N ASP A 181 14.87 2.10 1.51
CA ASP A 181 15.28 3.01 0.43
C ASP A 181 16.41 2.44 -0.44
N PHE A 182 17.25 1.55 0.10
CA PHE A 182 18.27 0.83 -0.66
C PHE A 182 17.71 -0.07 -1.79
N LEU A 183 16.40 -0.30 -1.82
CA LEU A 183 15.71 -1.08 -2.86
C LEU A 183 15.09 -0.22 -3.95
N VAL A 184 15.04 1.11 -3.80
CA VAL A 184 14.39 2.02 -4.75
C VAL A 184 14.97 1.83 -6.16
N ASP A 185 16.29 1.74 -6.28
CA ASP A 185 16.98 1.58 -7.57
C ASP A 185 16.77 0.20 -8.22
N ILE A 186 16.24 -0.77 -7.48
CA ILE A 186 15.93 -2.12 -7.98
C ILE A 186 14.53 -2.16 -8.62
N ILE A 187 13.67 -1.18 -8.32
CA ILE A 187 12.29 -1.14 -8.79
C ILE A 187 12.23 -0.34 -10.12
N PRO A 188 11.61 -0.88 -11.18
CA PRO A 188 11.45 -0.18 -12.45
C PRO A 188 10.74 1.17 -12.28
N PRO A 189 11.22 2.25 -12.93
CA PRO A 189 10.65 3.59 -12.78
C PRO A 189 9.15 3.67 -13.09
N GLU A 190 8.63 2.84 -13.98
CA GLU A 190 7.21 2.78 -14.35
C GLU A 190 6.32 2.40 -13.16
N GLU A 191 6.82 1.53 -12.28
CA GLU A 191 6.09 1.07 -11.09
C GLU A 191 6.14 2.07 -9.95
N LEU A 192 7.21 2.86 -9.83
CA LEU A 192 7.25 3.99 -8.90
C LEU A 192 6.29 5.10 -9.31
N LYS A 193 6.26 5.45 -10.61
CA LYS A 193 5.35 6.49 -11.13
C LYS A 193 3.88 6.13 -10.95
N GLY A 194 3.53 4.84 -10.99
CA GLY A 194 2.18 4.37 -10.70
C GLY A 194 1.75 4.50 -9.23
N MET A 195 2.69 4.82 -8.33
CA MET A 195 2.44 4.99 -6.88
C MET A 195 2.71 6.40 -6.37
N ALA A 196 3.37 7.24 -7.17
CA ALA A 196 3.49 8.66 -6.89
C ALA A 196 2.10 9.31 -7.08
N TRP A 197 1.55 9.82 -5.98
CA TRP A 197 0.34 10.64 -5.92
C TRP A 197 0.46 11.89 -6.80
#